data_AF-A0A099CRR6-F1
#
_entry.id   AF-A0A099CRR6-F1
#
_cell.length_a   1.000
_cell.length_b   1.000
_cell.length_c   1.000
_cell.angle_alpha   90.00
_cell.angle_beta   90.00
_cell.angle_gamma   90.00
#
_symmetry.space_group_name_H-M   'P 1'
#
loop_
_entity.id
_entity.type
_entity.pdbx_description
1 polymer ?
#
loop_
_entity_poly.entity_id
_entity_poly.type
_entity_poly.pdbx_seq_one_letter_code
_entity_poly.pdbx_strand_id
1 'polypeptide(L)'
;MILPTALILTVAAALLVYLGSPRQNWLRIAWPRWTQAAALVPLLAGAALWCREAGVGAGLFAVMTCIMLIWVLAPYVGWWLGHPSTQERRR
;
A
#
# COMPACT_ATOMS: atom_id res chain seq x y z
N MET A 1 8.74 -20.32 -2.50
CA MET A 1 7.86 -19.72 -1.45
C MET A 1 8.23 -18.27 -1.10
N ILE A 2 9.14 -17.61 -1.83
CA ILE A 2 9.66 -16.27 -1.50
C ILE A 2 8.82 -15.14 -2.15
N LEU A 3 8.24 -15.40 -3.33
CA LEU A 3 7.34 -14.49 -4.05
C LEU A 3 6.13 -13.97 -3.25
N PRO A 4 5.32 -14.81 -2.57
CA PRO A 4 4.18 -14.30 -1.80
C PRO A 4 4.63 -13.39 -0.65
N THR A 5 5.78 -13.69 -0.03
CA THR A 5 6.37 -12.84 1.02
C THR A 5 6.80 -11.48 0.47
N ALA A 6 7.44 -11.47 -0.71
CA ALA A 6 7.82 -10.22 -1.39
C ALA A 6 6.59 -9.35 -1.69
N LEU A 7 5.50 -9.98 -2.13
CA LEU A 7 4.24 -9.33 -2.45
C LEU A 7 3.56 -8.78 -1.20
N ILE A 8 3.48 -9.55 -0.11
CA ILE A 8 2.92 -9.08 1.17
C ILE A 8 3.72 -7.89 1.70
N LEU A 9 5.06 -7.92 1.64
CA LEU A 9 5.90 -6.80 2.09
C LEU A 9 5.69 -5.54 1.24
N THR A 10 5.63 -5.68 -0.09
CA THR A 10 5.39 -4.52 -0.97
C THR A 10 3.99 -3.95 -0.77
N VAL A 11 2.99 -4.80 -0.54
CA VAL A 11 1.62 -4.36 -0.25
C VAL A 11 1.54 -3.63 1.09
N ALA A 12 2.12 -4.21 2.14
CA ALA A 12 2.15 -3.60 3.46
C ALA A 12 2.87 -2.25 3.44
N ALA A 13 4.03 -2.16 2.76
CA ALA A 13 4.78 -0.92 2.62
C ALA A 13 3.97 0.17 1.89
N ALA A 14 3.34 -0.16 0.76
CA ALA A 14 2.54 0.79 0.01
C ALA A 14 1.31 1.27 0.78
N LEU A 15 0.67 0.37 1.55
CA LEU A 15 -0.42 0.73 2.46
C LEU A 15 0.06 1.68 3.56
N LEU A 16 1.19 1.39 4.22
CA LEU A 16 1.78 2.25 5.25
C LEU A 16 2.11 3.66 4.72
N VAL A 17 2.65 3.76 3.50
CA VAL A 17 2.90 5.07 2.85
C VAL A 17 1.61 5.84 2.60
N TYR A 18 0.57 5.14 2.11
CA TYR A 18 -0.75 5.73 1.89
C TYR A 18 -1.41 6.17 3.20
N LEU A 19 -1.28 5.37 4.26
CA LEU A 19 -1.78 5.63 5.61
C LEU A 19 -1.14 6.86 6.28
N GLY A 20 0.14 7.12 6.01
CA GLY A 20 0.82 8.33 6.49
C GLY A 20 0.57 9.58 5.63
N SER A 21 -0.12 9.46 4.49
CA SER A 21 -0.35 10.59 3.58
C SER A 21 -1.50 11.47 4.09
N PRO A 22 -1.34 12.82 4.09
CA PRO A 22 -2.41 13.73 4.54
C PRO A 22 -3.65 13.73 3.63
N ARG A 23 -3.60 13.13 2.44
CA ARG A 23 -4.76 12.94 1.55
C ARG A 23 -5.44 11.57 1.73
N GLN A 24 -5.15 10.84 2.80
CA GLN A 24 -5.76 9.55 3.05
C GLN A 24 -7.26 9.70 3.36
N ASN A 25 -8.10 9.02 2.58
CA ASN A 25 -9.56 9.07 2.72
C ASN A 25 -10.14 7.95 3.60
N TRP A 26 -9.30 7.11 4.23
CA TRP A 26 -9.74 5.93 5.00
C TRP A 26 -9.83 6.18 6.51
N LEU A 27 -8.89 6.95 7.04
CA LEU A 27 -8.83 7.23 8.47
C LEU A 27 -9.30 8.65 8.73
N ARG A 28 -10.08 8.80 9.80
CA ARG A 28 -10.57 10.11 10.27
C ARG A 28 -9.45 10.99 10.83
N ILE A 29 -8.32 10.37 11.20
CA ILE A 29 -7.12 11.02 11.72
C ILE A 29 -5.93 10.43 10.95
N ALA A 30 -5.23 11.26 10.17
CA ALA A 30 -4.06 10.83 9.42
C ALA A 30 -2.97 10.30 10.38
N TRP A 31 -2.34 9.19 10.04
CA TRP A 31 -1.27 8.65 10.86
C TRP A 31 -0.03 9.56 10.84
N PRO A 32 0.73 9.61 11.95
CA PRO A 32 1.89 10.48 12.06
C PRO A 32 2.92 10.15 10.99
N ARG A 33 3.52 11.19 10.38
CA ARG A 33 4.46 11.10 9.24
C ARG A 33 5.63 10.12 9.42
N TRP A 34 6.00 9.82 10.66
CA TRP A 34 7.03 8.85 11.03
C TRP A 34 6.68 7.42 10.57
N THR A 35 5.40 7.12 10.39
CA THR A 35 4.94 5.84 9.83
C THR A 35 5.34 5.64 8.37
N GLN A 36 5.51 6.73 7.60
CA GLN A 36 6.05 6.66 6.24
C GLN A 36 7.52 6.24 6.24
N ALA A 37 8.28 6.68 7.24
CA ALA A 37 9.66 6.24 7.42
C ALA A 37 9.74 4.75 7.79
N ALA A 38 8.80 4.26 8.60
CA ALA A 38 8.69 2.83 8.91
C ALA A 38 8.34 1.98 7.68
N ALA A 39 7.65 2.56 6.67
CA ALA A 39 7.29 1.89 5.44
C ALA A 39 8.48 1.62 4.49
N LEU A 40 9.58 2.37 4.63
CA LEU A 40 10.79 2.18 3.82
C LEU A 40 11.44 0.81 4.05
N VAL A 41 11.41 0.32 5.30
CA VAL A 41 12.03 -0.96 5.68
C VAL A 41 11.40 -2.15 4.92
N PRO A 42 10.07 -2.37 4.96
CA PRO A 42 9.46 -3.44 4.19
C PRO A 42 9.50 -3.19 2.67
N LEU A 43 9.53 -1.93 2.22
CA LEU A 43 9.67 -1.61 0.80
C LEU A 43 11.01 -2.10 0.24
N LEU A 44 12.10 -1.76 0.94
CA LEU A 44 13.46 -2.16 0.55
C LEU A 44 13.65 -3.67 0.62
N ALA A 45 13.12 -4.32 1.66
CA ALA A 45 13.15 -5.77 1.78
C ALA A 45 12.34 -6.47 0.67
N GLY A 46 11.16 -5.96 0.33
CA GLY A 46 10.36 -6.46 -0.79
C GLY A 46 11.06 -6.28 -2.14
N ALA A 47 11.66 -5.10 -2.38
CA ALA A 47 12.42 -4.83 -3.59
C ALA A 47 13.65 -5.72 -3.72
N ALA A 48 14.38 -5.95 -2.62
CA ALA A 48 15.52 -6.86 -2.61
C ALA A 48 15.10 -8.31 -2.96
N LEU A 49 13.96 -8.78 -2.44
CA LEU A 49 13.40 -10.10 -2.79
C LEU A 49 13.00 -10.19 -4.27
N TRP A 50 12.32 -9.18 -4.79
CA TRP A 50 11.92 -9.12 -6.21
C TRP A 50 13.13 -9.10 -7.14
N CYS A 51 14.14 -8.30 -6.82
CA CYS A 51 15.39 -8.24 -7.58
C CYS A 51 16.18 -9.56 -7.51
N ARG A 52 16.13 -10.27 -6.38
CA ARG A 52 16.81 -11.55 -6.20
C ARG A 52 16.17 -12.67 -7.02
N GLU A 53 14.85 -12.72 -7.11
CA GLU A 53 14.12 -13.82 -7.77
C GLU A 53 13.89 -13.56 -9.27
N ALA A 54 13.54 -12.34 -9.66
CA ALA A 54 13.18 -12.00 -11.05
C ALA A 54 14.30 -11.25 -11.81
N GLY A 55 15.39 -10.91 -11.13
CA GLY A 55 16.44 -10.02 -11.65
C GLY A 55 16.15 -8.54 -11.41
N VAL A 56 17.20 -7.71 -11.46
CA VAL A 56 17.13 -6.30 -11.07
C VAL A 56 16.10 -5.50 -11.90
N GLY A 57 16.05 -5.74 -13.21
CA GLY A 57 15.12 -5.04 -14.11
C GLY A 57 13.66 -5.39 -13.82
N ALA A 58 13.30 -6.68 -13.93
CA ALA A 58 11.93 -7.13 -13.71
C ALA A 58 11.47 -6.90 -12.27
N GLY A 59 12.36 -7.03 -11.29
CA GLY A 59 12.07 -6.77 -9.89
C GLY A 59 11.68 -5.32 -9.62
N LEU A 60 12.42 -4.35 -10.17
CA LEU A 60 12.07 -2.93 -10.03
C LEU A 60 10.71 -2.60 -10.67
N PHE A 61 10.47 -3.12 -11.88
CA PHE A 61 9.19 -2.93 -12.55
C PHE A 61 8.02 -3.55 -11.78
N ALA A 62 8.21 -4.75 -11.20
CA ALA A 62 7.19 -5.39 -10.38
C ALA A 62 6.86 -4.57 -9.13
N VAL A 63 7.88 -4.06 -8.43
CA VAL A 63 7.71 -3.20 -7.25
C VAL A 63 6.98 -1.92 -7.62
N MET A 64 7.42 -1.22 -8.67
CA MET A 64 6.76 0.00 -9.17
C MET A 64 5.30 -0.26 -9.55
N THR A 65 5.04 -1.36 -10.27
CA THR A 65 3.69 -1.73 -10.68
C THR A 65 2.81 -1.97 -9.47
N CYS A 66 3.26 -2.76 -8.49
CA CYS A 66 2.53 -2.99 -7.24
C CYS A 66 2.22 -1.68 -6.50
N ILE A 67 3.21 -0.80 -6.34
CA ILE A 67 3.03 0.50 -5.65
C ILE A 67 1.99 1.34 -6.38
N MET A 68 2.12 1.48 -7.71
CA MET A 68 1.16 2.22 -8.52
C MET A 68 -0.25 1.64 -8.42
N LEU A 69 -0.39 0.32 -8.53
CA LEU A 69 -1.68 -0.37 -8.42
C LEU A 69 -2.34 -0.11 -7.07
N ILE A 70 -1.58 -0.20 -5.99
CA ILE A 70 -2.08 0.06 -4.63
C ILE A 70 -2.47 1.51 -4.47
N TRP A 71 -1.66 2.46 -4.94
CA TRP A 71 -1.99 3.88 -4.84
C TRP A 71 -3.19 4.27 -5.69
N VAL A 72 -3.40 3.61 -6.83
CA VAL A 72 -4.59 3.78 -7.67
C VAL A 72 -5.83 3.16 -7.01
N LEU A 73 -5.73 1.96 -6.43
CA LEU A 73 -6.85 1.27 -5.80
C LEU A 73 -7.23 1.86 -4.44
N ALA A 74 -6.26 2.39 -3.70
CA ALA A 74 -6.46 2.91 -2.35
C ALA A 74 -7.61 3.93 -2.24
N PRO A 75 -7.73 4.99 -3.07
CA PRO A 75 -8.87 5.91 -2.98
C PRO A 75 -10.22 5.24 -3.25
N TYR A 76 -10.30 4.28 -4.18
CA TYR A 76 -11.54 3.57 -4.49
C TYR A 76 -11.99 2.66 -3.35
N VAL A 77 -11.04 1.95 -2.73
CA VAL A 77 -11.32 1.13 -1.55
C VAL A 77 -11.73 2.03 -0.38
N GLY A 78 -11.15 3.23 -0.25
CA GLY A 78 -11.55 4.20 0.76
C GLY A 78 -12.97 4.72 0.56
N TRP A 79 -13.32 5.01 -0.68
CA TRP A 79 -14.69 5.36 -1.05
C TRP A 79 -15.66 4.22 -0.74
N TRP A 80 -15.31 2.98 -1.07
CA TRP A 80 -16.14 1.80 -0.80
C TRP A 80 -16.30 1.53 0.71
N LEU A 81 -15.22 1.66 1.49
CA LEU A 81 -15.21 1.51 2.95
C LEU A 81 -15.89 2.69 3.69
N GLY A 82 -15.98 3.86 3.08
CA GLY A 82 -16.73 5.01 3.61
C GLY A 82 -18.24 4.97 3.33
N HIS A 83 -18.66 4.13 2.37
CA HIS A 83 -20.05 3.94 1.97
C HIS A 83 -20.95 2.97 2.81
N PRO A 84 -20.50 2.15 3.81
CA PRO A 84 -21.35 1.10 4.38
C PRO A 84 -22.46 1.47 5.37
N SER A 85 -22.77 2.74 5.71
CA SER A 85 -23.78 2.96 6.77
C SER A 85 -24.64 4.23 6.70
N THR A 86 -24.50 5.09 5.70
CA THR A 86 -25.32 6.32 5.65
C THR A 86 -26.67 6.15 4.93
N GLN A 87 -26.95 4.98 4.34
CA GLN A 87 -28.22 4.74 3.64
C GLN A 87 -29.35 4.19 4.53
N GLU A 88 -29.06 3.55 5.66
CA GLU A 88 -30.10 2.89 6.46
C GLU A 88 -30.83 3.85 7.42
N ARG A 89 -30.32 5.06 7.65
CA ARG A 89 -30.93 6.04 8.57
C ARG A 89 -31.85 7.08 7.89
N ARG A 90 -32.25 6.84 6.63
CA ARG A 90 -33.15 7.69 5.83
C ARG A 90 -34.27 6.90 5.12
N ARG A 91 -34.73 5.81 5.71
CA ARG A 91 -36.00 5.18 5.32
C ARG A 91 -36.90 5.06 6.54
#